data_AF-A0A358PB25-F1
#
_entry.id   AF-A0A358PB25-F1
#
_cell.length_a   1.000
_cell.length_b   1.000
_cell.length_c   1.000
_cell.angle_alpha   90.00
_cell.angle_beta   90.00
_cell.angle_gamma   90.00
#
_symmetry.space_group_name_H-M   'P 1'
#
loop_
_entity.id
_entity.type
_entity.pdbx_description
1 polymer ?
#
loop_
_entity_poly.entity_id
_entity_poly.type
_entity_poly.pdbx_seq_one_letter_code
_entity_poly.pdbx_strand_id
1 'polypeptide(L)'
;NVLPRLSALLDVQQISEITEVVSEDTFKRPIYAGSCIATVKSNDVTKVITVRATAFDPVSDSGGSAPIEAVTPEGVSDLSSFVGEEIAKS
;
A
#
# COMPACT_ATOMS: atom_id res chain seq x y z
N ASN A 1 4.90 6.46 2.07
CA ASN A 1 5.48 5.74 3.23
C ASN A 1 4.41 5.08 4.11
N VAL A 2 3.17 4.87 3.62
CA VAL A 2 2.03 4.47 4.47
C VAL A 2 2.09 3.00 4.84
N LEU A 3 2.19 2.11 3.84
CA LEU A 3 2.08 0.66 4.10
C LEU A 3 3.16 0.09 5.03
N PRO A 4 4.44 0.49 4.97
CA PRO A 4 5.43 0.02 5.94
C PRO A 4 5.10 0.40 7.39
N ARG A 5 4.46 1.55 7.61
CA ARG A 5 4.02 1.98 8.94
C ARG A 5 2.77 1.23 9.39
N LEU A 6 1.81 1.03 8.48
CA LEU A 6 0.61 0.25 8.73
C LEU A 6 0.96 -1.21 9.10
N SER A 7 1.85 -1.85 8.34
CA SER A 7 2.27 -3.24 8.62
C SER A 7 3.00 -3.35 9.94
N ALA A 8 3.83 -2.37 10.29
CA ALA A 8 4.49 -2.32 11.59
C ALA A 8 3.49 -2.14 12.75
N LEU A 9 2.48 -1.27 12.58
CA LEU A 9 1.44 -1.05 13.59
C LEU A 9 0.59 -2.30 13.84
N LEU A 10 0.32 -3.08 12.78
CA LEU A 10 -0.44 -4.32 12.85
C LEU A 10 0.41 -5.55 13.23
N ASP A 11 1.74 -5.40 13.34
CA ASP A 11 2.70 -6.49 13.54
C ASP A 11 2.55 -7.63 12.52
N VAL A 12 2.49 -7.27 11.22
CA VAL A 12 2.37 -8.24 10.11
C VAL A 12 3.44 -8.00 9.05
N GLN A 13 3.77 -9.04 8.28
CA GLN A 13 4.69 -8.89 7.17
C GLN A 13 4.00 -8.23 5.97
N GLN A 14 4.53 -7.08 5.52
CA GLN A 14 4.10 -6.51 4.24
C GLN A 14 4.62 -7.35 3.05
N ILE A 15 3.72 -7.68 2.12
CA ILE A 15 4.08 -8.29 0.83
C ILE A 15 3.93 -7.24 -0.28
N SER A 16 5.04 -6.62 -0.66
CA SER A 16 5.03 -5.56 -1.68
C SER A 16 5.12 -6.09 -3.11
N GLU A 17 4.58 -5.30 -4.04
CA GLU A 17 4.73 -5.45 -5.49
C GLU A 17 4.26 -6.81 -6.03
N ILE A 18 3.16 -7.34 -5.51
CA ILE A 18 2.62 -8.60 -6.03
C ILE A 18 2.22 -8.45 -7.49
N THR A 19 2.42 -9.54 -8.24
CA THR A 19 2.05 -9.65 -9.64
C THR A 19 1.02 -10.74 -9.90
N GLU A 20 0.75 -11.59 -8.90
CA GLU A 20 -0.24 -12.67 -8.99
C GLU A 20 -0.76 -13.01 -7.60
N VAL A 21 -2.05 -13.31 -7.50
CA VAL A 21 -2.68 -13.92 -6.32
C VAL A 21 -2.91 -15.39 -6.64
N VAL A 22 -2.23 -16.29 -5.93
CA VAL A 22 -2.34 -17.75 -6.15
C VAL A 22 -3.46 -18.33 -5.30
N SER A 23 -3.58 -17.87 -4.06
CA SER A 23 -4.66 -18.19 -3.12
C SER A 23 -4.84 -17.03 -2.13
N GLU A 24 -5.79 -17.16 -1.21
CA GLU A 24 -6.06 -16.17 -0.14
C GLU A 24 -4.80 -15.76 0.65
N ASP A 25 -3.86 -16.68 0.82
CA ASP A 25 -2.67 -16.50 1.64
C ASP A 25 -1.34 -16.59 0.86
N THR A 26 -1.39 -16.79 -0.46
CA THR A 26 -0.21 -17.05 -1.30
C THR A 26 -0.17 -16.15 -2.52
N PHE A 27 0.98 -15.50 -2.73
CA PHE A 27 1.17 -14.47 -3.76
C PHE A 27 2.48 -14.68 -4.50
N LYS A 28 2.57 -14.17 -5.74
CA LYS A 28 3.86 -14.07 -6.44
C LYS A 28 4.31 -12.62 -6.51
N ARG A 29 5.62 -12.41 -6.35
CA ARG A 29 6.26 -11.11 -6.52
C ARG A 29 7.65 -11.24 -7.17
N PRO A 30 8.07 -10.24 -7.97
CA PRO A 30 9.43 -10.18 -8.48
C PRO A 30 10.42 -9.87 -7.36
N ILE A 31 11.59 -10.47 -7.46
CA ILE A 31 12.79 -10.16 -6.68
C ILE A 31 13.98 -10.03 -7.63
N TYR A 32 15.12 -9.51 -7.15
CA TYR A 32 16.32 -9.29 -7.98
C TYR A 32 16.03 -8.54 -9.29
N ALA A 33 15.37 -7.39 -9.17
CA ALA A 33 14.95 -6.56 -10.30
C ALA A 33 14.08 -7.29 -11.34
N GLY A 34 13.33 -8.32 -10.93
CA GLY A 34 12.41 -9.07 -11.79
C GLY A 34 13.01 -10.29 -12.48
N SER A 35 14.29 -10.59 -12.25
CA SER A 35 14.93 -11.79 -12.81
C SER A 35 14.46 -13.09 -12.16
N CYS A 36 13.91 -13.02 -10.95
CA CYS A 36 13.29 -14.17 -10.28
C CYS A 36 11.91 -13.79 -9.75
N ILE A 37 11.01 -14.78 -9.71
CA ILE A 37 9.69 -14.66 -9.13
C ILE A 37 9.63 -15.52 -7.88
N ALA A 38 9.35 -14.89 -6.74
CA ALA A 38 9.15 -15.56 -5.47
C ALA A 38 7.66 -15.85 -5.28
N THR A 39 7.35 -17.08 -4.86
CA THR A 39 6.04 -17.43 -4.29
C THR A 39 6.12 -17.27 -2.78
N VAL A 40 5.29 -16.40 -2.22
CA VAL A 40 5.27 -16.05 -0.79
C VAL A 40 3.94 -16.46 -0.20
N LYS A 41 3.97 -17.31 0.82
CA LYS A 41 2.82 -17.66 1.65
C LYS A 41 2.92 -16.90 2.97
N SER A 42 1.89 -16.13 3.35
CA SER A 42 1.83 -15.46 4.65
C SER A 42 0.89 -16.20 5.60
N ASN A 43 1.27 -16.31 6.86
CA ASN A 43 0.44 -16.88 7.92
C ASN A 43 -0.34 -15.79 8.70
N ASP A 44 -0.13 -14.51 8.39
CA ASP A 44 -0.77 -13.40 9.09
C ASP A 44 -2.27 -13.35 8.81
N VAL A 45 -3.10 -12.99 9.78
CA VAL A 45 -4.56 -12.89 9.55
C VAL A 45 -4.87 -11.75 8.57
N THR A 46 -4.22 -10.60 8.72
CA THR A 46 -4.38 -9.43 7.85
C THR A 46 -3.24 -9.34 6.86
N LYS A 47 -3.56 -9.25 5.56
CA LYS A 47 -2.55 -9.10 4.50
C LYS A 47 -2.35 -7.63 4.14
N VAL A 48 -1.16 -7.08 4.42
CA VAL A 48 -0.78 -5.74 3.95
C VAL A 48 0.01 -5.90 2.66
N ILE A 49 -0.60 -5.50 1.54
CA ILE A 49 -0.09 -5.78 0.19
C ILE A 49 -0.01 -4.50 -0.65
N THR A 50 1.04 -4.36 -1.46
CA THR A 50 1.01 -3.46 -2.63
C THR A 50 0.97 -4.28 -3.91
N VAL A 51 0.23 -3.79 -4.90
CA VAL A 51 0.05 -4.45 -6.20
C VAL A 51 0.82 -3.68 -7.26
N ARG A 52 1.56 -4.39 -8.12
CA ARG A 52 2.16 -3.77 -9.30
C ARG A 52 1.05 -3.36 -10.27
N ALA A 53 0.97 -2.07 -10.58
CA ALA A 53 -0.12 -1.51 -11.38
C ALA A 53 -0.33 -2.18 -12.75
N THR A 54 0.73 -2.69 -13.38
CA THR A 54 0.67 -3.33 -14.70
C THR A 54 0.41 -4.85 -14.66
N ALA A 55 0.22 -5.43 -13.47
CA ALA A 55 0.13 -6.88 -13.34
C ALA A 55 -1.29 -7.45 -13.48
N PHE A 56 -2.30 -6.59 -13.44
CA PHE A 56 -3.71 -6.98 -13.53
C PHE A 56 -4.42 -6.10 -14.55
N ASP A 57 -5.32 -6.71 -15.31
CA ASP A 57 -6.17 -5.96 -16.22
C ASP A 57 -7.10 -5.04 -15.44
N PRO A 58 -7.37 -3.81 -15.95
CA PRO A 58 -8.35 -2.94 -15.35
C PRO A 58 -9.74 -3.58 -15.38
N VAL A 59 -10.50 -3.38 -14.32
CA VAL A 59 -11.91 -3.79 -14.23
C VAL A 59 -12.82 -2.65 -14.69
N SER A 60 -14.07 -2.98 -15.03
CA SER A 60 -15.11 -2.00 -15.35
C SER A 60 -15.28 -0.97 -14.23
N ASP A 61 -15.46 0.29 -14.62
CA ASP A 61 -15.84 1.39 -13.71
C ASP A 61 -17.31 1.33 -13.28
N SER A 62 -18.12 0.55 -14.01
CA SER A 62 -19.51 0.26 -13.70
C SER A 62 -19.68 -1.13 -13.08
N GLY A 63 -20.48 -1.20 -12.02
CA GLY A 63 -20.74 -2.42 -11.23
C GLY A 63 -20.39 -2.27 -9.76
N GLY A 64 -20.93 -3.15 -8.91
CA GLY A 64 -20.74 -3.12 -7.46
C GLY A 64 -21.76 -2.23 -6.72
N SER A 65 -21.98 -2.55 -5.45
CA SER A 65 -22.93 -1.86 -4.56
C SER A 65 -22.30 -1.59 -3.19
N ALA A 66 -21.01 -1.28 -3.18
CA ALA A 66 -20.29 -0.99 -1.94
C ALA A 66 -20.82 0.31 -1.29
N PRO A 67 -21.01 0.33 0.03
CA PRO A 67 -21.45 1.53 0.73
C PRO A 67 -20.39 2.63 0.67
N ILE A 68 -20.84 3.88 0.67
CA ILE A 68 -19.96 5.05 0.80
C ILE A 68 -19.95 5.46 2.28
N GLU A 69 -18.77 5.41 2.89
CA GLU A 69 -18.55 5.81 4.28
C GLU A 69 -17.62 7.02 4.32
N ALA A 70 -18.00 8.02 5.10
CA ALA A 70 -17.16 9.20 5.31
C ALA A 70 -16.07 8.89 6.33
N VAL A 71 -14.80 9.14 5.96
CA VAL A 71 -13.65 9.02 6.86
C VAL A 71 -13.21 10.42 7.27
N THR A 72 -13.23 10.71 8.56
CA THR A 72 -12.70 11.97 9.09
C THR A 72 -11.19 11.82 9.29
N PRO A 73 -10.34 12.64 8.65
CA PRO A 73 -8.91 12.60 8.89
C PRO A 73 -8.64 13.03 10.33
N GLU A 74 -7.73 12.33 11.00
CA GLU A 74 -7.13 12.87 12.23
C GLU A 74 -6.34 14.14 11.87
N GLY A 75 -6.43 15.15 12.74
CA GLY A 75 -5.84 16.46 12.51
C GLY A 75 -4.34 16.41 12.24
N VAL A 76 -3.82 17.49 11.65
CA VAL A 76 -2.37 17.66 11.49
C VAL A 76 -1.75 17.82 12.87
N SER A 77 -0.55 17.26 13.07
CA SER A 77 0.20 17.42 14.30
C SER A 77 0.49 18.89 14.60
N ASP A 78 0.14 19.36 15.80
CA ASP A 78 0.44 20.72 16.28
C ASP A 78 1.90 20.88 16.76
N LEU A 79 2.76 19.87 16.53
CA LEU A 79 4.16 19.87 16.96
C LEU A 79 5.04 20.86 16.18
N SER A 80 4.58 21.34 15.03
CA SER A 80 5.34 22.31 14.22
C SER A 80 4.44 23.39 13.67
N SER A 81 4.92 24.63 13.69
CA SER A 81 4.28 25.77 13.05
C SER A 81 5.24 26.45 12.08
N PHE A 82 4.68 27.02 11.01
CA PHE A 82 5.44 27.87 10.11
C PHE A 82 5.75 29.20 10.80
N VAL A 83 7.03 29.56 10.89
CA VAL A 83 7.50 30.80 11.54
C VAL A 83 7.82 31.90 10.51
N GLY A 84 8.32 31.53 9.33
CA GLY A 84 8.67 32.45 8.25
C GLY A 84 9.62 31.80 7.24
N GLU A 85 9.79 32.44 6.08
CA GLU A 85 10.73 32.05 5.03
C GLU A 85 11.38 33.30 4.43
N GLU A 86 12.71 33.31 4.25
CA GLU A 86 13.41 34.36 3.50
C GLU A 86 13.66 33.87 2.06
N ILE A 87 12.90 34.42 1.12
CA ILE A 87 13.06 34.15 -0.31
C ILE A 87 13.94 35.24 -0.92
N ALA A 88 15.13 34.86 -1.39
CA ALA A 88 15.96 35.76 -2.18
C ALA A 88 15.34 35.97 -3.57
N LYS A 89 14.93 37.21 -3.87
CA LYS A 89 14.59 37.61 -5.23
C LYS A 89 15.87 37.75 -6.05
N SER A 90 15.91 37.05 -7.18
CA SER A 90 16.93 37.17 -8.24
C SER A 90 17.00 38.58 -8.82
#